data_AF-F4XAQ8-F1
#
_entry.id   AF-F4XAQ8-F1
#
_cell.length_a   1.000
_cell.length_b   1.000
_cell.length_c   1.000
_cell.angle_alpha   90.00
_cell.angle_beta   90.00
_cell.angle_gamma   90.00
#
_symmetry.space_group_name_H-M   'P 1'
#
loop_
_entity.id
_entity.type
_entity.pdbx_description
1 polymer ?
#
loop_
_entity_poly.entity_id
_entity_poly.type
_entity_poly.pdbx_seq_one_letter_code
_entity_poly.pdbx_strand_id
1 'polypeptide(L)'
;MFILTARLPRRKLAISVAAAALLCCAGLVMNLDPPALPTVAASTAPDTTGISSNEDRVSFLSQYGWQVNQEPLVTEELTIPKEMDESYDEYLELQTAQGFDLTKYAGKRVKRYTYEITNYPSGETGVQANLLIYRDKVVGGEVLSPQMNGFVHGLSMPQG
;
A
#
# COMPACT_ATOMS: atom_id res chain seq x y z
N MET A 1 -22.03 14.32 -48.79
CA MET A 1 -22.47 15.18 -47.68
C MET A 1 -23.91 15.59 -47.93
N PHE A 2 -24.87 15.08 -47.14
CA PHE A 2 -26.11 15.76 -46.75
C PHE A 2 -26.62 15.03 -45.50
N ILE A 3 -26.86 15.81 -44.45
CA ILE A 3 -27.28 15.41 -43.10
C ILE A 3 -28.81 15.34 -43.08
N LEU A 4 -29.39 14.29 -42.50
CA LEU A 4 -30.83 14.18 -42.25
C LEU A 4 -31.08 14.01 -40.75
N THR A 5 -31.39 15.15 -40.13
CA THR A 5 -31.96 15.30 -38.78
C THR A 5 -33.42 14.89 -38.73
N ALA A 6 -33.81 14.04 -37.77
CA ALA A 6 -35.20 13.74 -37.44
C ALA A 6 -35.65 14.44 -36.14
N ARG A 7 -36.87 14.97 -36.17
CA ARG A 7 -37.50 15.91 -35.21
C ARG A 7 -38.20 15.17 -34.05
N LEU A 8 -38.03 15.66 -32.81
CA LEU A 8 -38.89 15.30 -31.66
C LEU A 8 -40.11 16.24 -31.55
N PRO A 9 -41.32 15.74 -31.27
CA PRO A 9 -42.52 16.55 -31.09
C PRO A 9 -42.67 17.10 -29.66
N ARG A 10 -42.97 18.40 -29.61
CA ARG A 10 -43.34 19.20 -28.44
C ARG A 10 -44.80 18.95 -28.05
N ARG A 11 -45.06 18.57 -26.80
CA ARG A 11 -46.32 18.66 -26.02
C ARG A 11 -45.99 17.99 -24.68
N LYS A 12 -45.90 18.64 -23.53
CA LYS A 12 -46.70 19.71 -22.95
C LYS A 12 -45.82 20.47 -21.95
N LEU A 13 -45.94 21.79 -21.92
CA LEU A 13 -45.24 22.68 -20.99
C LEU A 13 -46.29 23.56 -20.32
N ALA A 14 -46.09 23.82 -19.02
CA ALA A 14 -46.79 24.77 -18.15
C ALA A 14 -48.16 24.26 -17.62
N ILE A 15 -48.62 24.47 -16.38
CA ILE A 15 -48.49 25.55 -15.37
C ILE A 15 -48.84 24.85 -14.02
N SER A 16 -48.14 24.97 -12.89
CA SER A 16 -48.30 26.08 -11.93
C SER A 16 -47.25 26.02 -10.81
N VAL A 17 -46.77 27.21 -10.43
CA VAL A 17 -45.89 27.50 -9.30
C VAL A 17 -46.73 28.06 -8.14
N ALA A 18 -46.31 27.71 -6.91
CA ALA A 18 -46.56 28.39 -5.61
C ALA A 18 -47.91 28.23 -4.87
N ALA A 19 -47.84 27.52 -3.73
CA ALA A 19 -48.40 27.90 -2.41
C ALA A 19 -47.90 26.84 -1.38
N ALA A 20 -46.82 27.09 -0.64
CA ALA A 20 -46.79 27.70 0.69
C ALA A 20 -47.11 26.74 1.87
N ALA A 21 -46.06 26.51 2.66
CA ALA A 21 -46.03 26.44 4.13
C ALA A 21 -46.57 25.20 4.89
N LEU A 22 -45.61 24.61 5.61
CA LEU A 22 -45.66 24.18 7.02
C LEU A 22 -46.44 22.91 7.42
N LEU A 23 -45.68 22.10 8.19
CA LEU A 23 -46.10 21.14 9.22
C LEU A 23 -46.56 19.75 8.72
N CYS A 24 -45.69 18.76 8.93
CA CYS A 24 -45.87 17.86 10.08
C CYS A 24 -44.63 16.97 10.26
N CYS A 25 -44.03 17.09 11.44
CA CYS A 25 -43.06 16.16 11.99
C CYS A 25 -43.70 14.78 12.17
N ALA A 26 -43.08 13.73 11.64
CA ALA A 26 -43.14 12.39 12.22
C ALA A 26 -42.17 11.44 11.49
N GLY A 27 -41.26 10.86 12.27
CA GLY A 27 -40.85 9.48 12.02
C GLY A 27 -39.67 9.26 11.09
N LEU A 28 -38.45 9.52 11.58
CA LEU A 28 -37.40 8.53 11.35
C LEU A 28 -36.41 8.54 12.51
N VAL A 29 -36.68 7.66 13.47
CA VAL A 29 -35.67 7.22 14.45
C VAL A 29 -34.63 6.43 13.65
N MET A 30 -33.58 7.12 13.20
CA MET A 30 -32.41 6.42 12.68
C MET A 30 -31.64 5.89 13.88
N ASN A 31 -31.72 4.58 14.10
CA ASN A 31 -30.75 3.85 14.89
C ASN A 31 -29.38 4.07 14.23
N LEU A 32 -28.59 4.98 14.80
CA LEU A 32 -27.16 5.04 14.57
C LEU A 32 -26.54 3.88 15.33
N ASP A 33 -26.39 2.73 14.65
CA ASP A 33 -25.35 1.80 15.03
C ASP A 33 -24.00 2.51 14.81
N PRO A 34 -23.15 2.68 15.84
CA PRO A 34 -21.79 3.15 15.60
C PRO A 34 -21.10 2.14 14.69
N PRO A 35 -20.31 2.58 13.68
CA PRO A 35 -19.55 1.66 12.87
C PRO A 35 -18.68 0.84 13.81
N ALA A 36 -18.84 -0.49 13.74
CA ALA A 36 -17.99 -1.43 14.45
C ALA A 36 -16.53 -1.02 14.19
N LEU A 37 -15.83 -0.63 15.25
CA LEU A 37 -14.38 -0.46 15.20
C LEU A 37 -13.84 -1.78 14.62
N PRO A 38 -12.93 -1.74 13.63
CA PRO A 38 -12.37 -2.96 13.10
C PRO A 38 -11.74 -3.71 14.26
N THR A 39 -12.30 -4.88 14.56
CA THR A 39 -11.70 -5.90 15.41
C THR A 39 -10.25 -6.03 14.98
N VAL A 40 -9.31 -5.89 15.92
CA VAL A 40 -7.88 -6.13 15.67
C VAL A 40 -7.76 -7.54 15.12
N ALA A 41 -7.74 -7.65 13.80
CA ALA A 41 -7.37 -8.86 13.11
C ALA A 41 -5.94 -9.14 13.58
N ALA A 42 -5.69 -10.33 14.11
CA ALA A 42 -4.33 -10.81 14.28
C ALA A 42 -3.63 -10.57 12.94
N SER A 43 -2.66 -9.66 12.91
CA SER A 43 -1.96 -9.28 11.69
C SER A 43 -1.15 -10.48 11.21
N THR A 44 -1.79 -11.36 10.45
CA THR A 44 -1.07 -12.32 9.63
C THR A 44 -0.28 -11.54 8.62
N ALA A 45 1.04 -11.78 8.58
CA ALA A 45 1.91 -11.17 7.58
C ALA A 45 1.32 -11.40 6.16
N PRO A 46 1.41 -10.41 5.26
CA PRO A 46 0.98 -10.54 3.88
C PRO A 46 1.55 -11.77 3.16
N ASP A 47 0.82 -12.32 2.18
CA ASP A 47 1.38 -13.32 1.28
C ASP A 47 2.56 -12.71 0.51
N THR A 48 3.64 -13.47 0.44
CA THR A 48 4.91 -13.04 -0.16
C THR A 48 5.07 -13.49 -1.59
N THR A 49 4.17 -14.31 -2.12
CA THR A 49 4.24 -14.91 -3.46
C THR A 49 3.38 -14.16 -4.50
N GLY A 50 3.66 -14.37 -5.79
CA GLY A 50 2.92 -13.71 -6.87
C GLY A 50 3.26 -12.22 -7.06
N ILE A 51 4.37 -11.74 -6.50
CA ILE A 51 4.79 -10.33 -6.56
C ILE A 51 5.75 -10.13 -7.73
N SER A 52 5.21 -9.87 -8.93
CA SER A 52 6.01 -9.73 -10.16
C SER A 52 5.94 -8.35 -10.80
N SER A 53 4.75 -7.74 -10.81
CA SER A 53 4.50 -6.43 -11.39
C SER A 53 4.78 -5.29 -10.40
N ASN A 54 4.78 -4.06 -10.91
CA ASN A 54 4.91 -2.89 -10.06
C ASN A 54 3.71 -2.72 -9.13
N GLU A 55 2.52 -2.98 -9.67
CA GLU A 55 1.25 -2.93 -8.98
C GLU A 55 1.22 -3.95 -7.83
N ASP A 56 1.76 -5.16 -8.03
CA ASP A 56 1.86 -6.16 -6.97
C ASP A 56 2.75 -5.68 -5.82
N ARG A 57 3.88 -5.02 -6.12
CA ARG A 57 4.81 -4.50 -5.10
C ARG A 57 4.20 -3.36 -4.29
N VAL A 58 3.55 -2.41 -4.96
CA VAL A 58 2.83 -1.33 -4.30
C VAL A 58 1.68 -1.88 -3.44
N SER A 59 0.92 -2.84 -3.97
CA SER A 59 -0.14 -3.54 -3.22
C SER A 59 0.41 -4.28 -2.00
N PHE A 60 1.53 -5.00 -2.15
CA PHE A 60 2.21 -5.68 -1.04
C PHE A 60 2.61 -4.70 0.08
N LEU A 61 3.22 -3.56 -0.25
CA LEU A 61 3.57 -2.53 0.74
C LEU A 61 2.34 -1.91 1.41
N SER A 62 1.25 -1.72 0.66
CA SER A 62 0.00 -1.18 1.22
C SER A 62 -0.67 -2.10 2.25
N GLN A 63 -0.44 -3.42 2.17
CA GLN A 63 -0.94 -4.37 3.19
C GLN A 63 -0.24 -4.16 4.55
N TYR A 64 0.95 -3.56 4.56
CA TYR A 64 1.63 -3.10 5.78
C TYR A 64 1.21 -1.67 6.21
N GLY A 65 0.30 -1.03 5.47
CA GLY A 65 -0.16 0.34 5.70
C GLY A 65 0.67 1.43 5.00
N TRP A 66 1.70 1.06 4.24
CA TRP A 66 2.54 2.05 3.55
C TRP A 66 1.87 2.64 2.33
N GLN A 67 2.00 3.95 2.19
CA GLN A 67 1.76 4.67 0.94
C GLN A 67 3.12 5.01 0.34
N VAL A 68 3.27 4.71 -0.94
CA VAL A 68 4.52 4.93 -1.67
C VAL A 68 4.27 5.63 -3.00
N ASN A 69 5.32 6.25 -3.53
CA ASN A 69 5.32 6.68 -4.93
C ASN A 69 5.08 5.47 -5.85
N GLN A 70 4.38 5.70 -6.97
CA GLN A 70 3.97 4.60 -7.85
C GLN A 70 5.14 3.92 -8.54
N GLU A 71 6.20 4.65 -8.85
CA GLU A 71 7.41 4.09 -9.46
C GLU A 71 8.52 3.92 -8.41
N PRO A 72 9.33 2.86 -8.48
CA PRO A 72 10.48 2.71 -7.61
C PRO A 72 11.54 3.77 -7.91
N LEU A 73 12.19 4.28 -6.86
CA LEU A 73 13.38 5.11 -6.97
C LEU A 73 14.55 4.35 -7.58
N VAL A 74 14.69 3.07 -7.21
CA VAL A 74 15.80 2.21 -7.61
C VAL A 74 15.28 0.81 -7.94
N THR A 75 15.79 0.24 -9.03
CA THR A 75 15.63 -1.18 -9.37
C THR A 75 17.01 -1.75 -9.69
N GLU A 76 17.45 -2.73 -8.91
CA GLU A 76 18.79 -3.32 -9.03
C GLU A 76 18.73 -4.84 -8.93
N GLU A 77 19.61 -5.53 -9.65
CA GLU A 77 19.81 -6.97 -9.49
C GLU A 77 21.07 -7.20 -8.66
N LEU A 78 20.94 -7.94 -7.57
CA LEU A 78 22.04 -8.25 -6.65
C LEU A 78 22.11 -9.75 -6.38
N THR A 79 23.28 -10.23 -5.98
CA THR A 79 23.48 -11.63 -5.59
C THR A 79 23.57 -11.69 -4.08
N ILE A 80 22.70 -12.48 -3.45
CA ILE A 80 22.84 -12.78 -2.02
C ILE A 80 24.17 -13.54 -1.85
N PRO A 81 25.05 -13.11 -0.92
CA PRO A 81 26.32 -13.79 -0.69
C PRO A 81 26.14 -15.29 -0.48
N LYS A 82 27.10 -16.09 -0.94
CA LYS A 82 27.10 -17.53 -0.67
C LYS A 82 27.40 -17.83 0.79
N GLU A 83 28.24 -17.00 1.39
CA GLU A 83 28.65 -17.03 2.79
C GLU A 83 28.31 -15.66 3.37
N MET A 84 27.55 -15.65 4.46
CA MET A 84 27.17 -14.45 5.22
C MET A 84 27.83 -14.61 6.58
N ASP A 85 28.90 -13.85 6.81
CA ASP A 85 29.64 -13.86 8.06
C ASP A 85 28.96 -12.95 9.11
N GLU A 86 29.62 -12.75 10.25
CA GLU A 86 29.11 -11.94 11.37
C GLU A 86 28.73 -10.50 10.98
N SER A 87 29.26 -9.96 9.88
CA SER A 87 28.88 -8.63 9.40
C SER A 87 27.43 -8.56 8.89
N TYR A 88 26.80 -9.72 8.65
CA TYR A 88 25.41 -9.84 8.24
C TYR A 88 24.46 -10.13 9.40
N ASP A 89 24.95 -10.41 10.61
CA ASP A 89 24.11 -10.91 11.71
C ASP A 89 22.93 -9.99 12.01
N GLU A 90 23.17 -8.69 12.14
CA GLU A 90 22.09 -7.70 12.39
C GLU A 90 21.06 -7.66 11.24
N TYR A 91 21.52 -7.75 10.00
CA TYR A 91 20.64 -7.76 8.84
C TYR A 91 19.83 -9.07 8.76
N LEU A 92 20.46 -10.22 9.00
CA LEU A 92 19.79 -11.52 9.01
C LEU A 92 18.78 -11.63 10.16
N GLU A 93 19.10 -11.09 11.33
CA GLU A 93 18.18 -11.03 12.47
C GLU A 93 16.96 -10.17 12.12
N LEU A 94 17.16 -8.98 11.54
CA LEU A 94 16.08 -8.11 11.08
C LEU A 94 15.16 -8.82 10.08
N GLN A 95 15.72 -9.53 9.10
CA GLN A 95 14.93 -10.24 8.09
C GLN A 95 14.20 -11.44 8.72
N THR A 96 14.88 -12.20 9.58
CA THR A 96 14.31 -13.38 10.25
C THR A 96 13.17 -13.00 11.19
N ALA A 97 13.26 -11.86 11.88
CA ALA A 97 12.19 -11.34 12.75
C ALA A 97 10.87 -11.10 12.00
N GLN A 98 10.94 -10.89 10.68
CA GLN A 98 9.79 -10.70 9.79
C GLN A 98 9.35 -12.00 9.11
N GLY A 99 10.01 -13.12 9.39
CA GLY A 99 9.77 -14.41 8.74
C GLY A 99 10.55 -14.63 7.45
N PHE A 100 11.50 -13.75 7.10
CA PHE A 100 12.35 -13.89 5.92
C PHE A 100 13.64 -14.61 6.26
N ASP A 101 13.86 -15.77 5.63
CA ASP A 101 15.09 -16.55 5.77
C ASP A 101 15.94 -16.42 4.50
N LEU A 102 16.84 -15.43 4.49
CA LEU A 102 17.73 -15.16 3.36
C LEU A 102 18.77 -16.27 3.12
N THR A 103 19.07 -17.10 4.12
CA THR A 103 20.05 -18.18 3.99
C THR A 103 19.62 -19.23 2.96
N LYS A 104 18.30 -19.43 2.79
CA LYS A 104 17.70 -20.27 1.74
C LYS A 104 17.97 -19.76 0.32
N TYR A 105 18.34 -18.49 0.19
CA TYR A 105 18.60 -17.82 -1.08
C TYR A 105 20.08 -17.45 -1.25
N ALA A 106 20.99 -18.02 -0.45
CA ALA A 106 22.42 -17.83 -0.58
C ALA A 106 22.92 -18.16 -2.00
N GLY A 107 23.74 -17.27 -2.58
CA GLY A 107 24.24 -17.36 -3.95
C GLY A 107 23.19 -17.17 -5.04
N LYS A 108 21.95 -16.82 -4.70
CA LYS A 108 20.90 -16.54 -5.69
C LYS A 108 20.89 -15.06 -6.06
N ARG A 109 20.48 -14.78 -7.30
CA ARG A 109 20.21 -13.41 -7.77
C ARG A 109 18.79 -13.01 -7.41
N VAL A 110 18.65 -11.84 -6.80
CA VAL A 110 17.37 -11.22 -6.44
C VAL A 110 17.32 -9.81 -7.01
N LYS A 111 16.12 -9.29 -7.19
CA LYS A 111 15.91 -7.88 -7.54
C LYS A 111 15.57 -7.08 -6.29
N ARG A 112 16.27 -5.97 -6.06
CA ARG A 112 15.90 -4.96 -5.08
C ARG A 112 15.05 -3.89 -5.77
N TYR A 113 13.89 -3.62 -5.19
CA TYR A 113 13.06 -2.48 -5.55
C TYR A 113 12.98 -1.55 -4.35
N THR A 114 13.32 -0.28 -4.57
CA THR A 114 13.28 0.76 -3.54
C THR A 114 12.18 1.75 -3.87
N TYR A 115 11.24 1.95 -2.95
CA TYR A 115 10.14 2.90 -3.07
C TYR A 115 10.28 4.00 -2.03
N GLU A 116 9.92 5.23 -2.37
CA GLU A 116 9.77 6.29 -1.37
C GLU A 116 8.44 6.15 -0.64
N ILE A 117 8.48 6.14 0.69
CA ILE A 117 7.31 6.18 1.57
C ILE A 117 6.86 7.63 1.75
N THR A 118 5.56 7.87 1.61
CA THR A 118 4.96 9.21 1.70
C THR A 118 4.13 9.43 2.96
N ASN A 119 3.92 8.38 3.78
CA ASN A 119 3.11 8.43 5.00
C ASN A 119 3.85 7.93 6.25
N TYR A 120 5.17 8.10 6.32
CA TYR A 120 5.92 7.64 7.49
C TYR A 120 5.46 8.38 8.77
N PRO A 121 5.20 7.69 9.91
CA PRO A 121 4.51 8.31 11.06
C PRO A 121 5.19 9.53 11.67
N SER A 122 6.52 9.65 11.59
CA SER A 122 7.25 10.83 12.09
C SER A 122 7.06 12.08 11.22
N GLY A 123 6.53 11.94 10.01
CA GLY A 123 6.47 13.00 9.00
C GLY A 123 7.78 13.26 8.26
N GLU A 124 8.81 12.44 8.52
CA GLU A 124 10.09 12.52 7.81
C GLU A 124 9.94 12.19 6.32
N THR A 125 10.58 12.99 5.47
CA THR A 125 10.59 12.80 4.01
C THR A 125 11.80 11.99 3.55
N GLY A 126 11.68 11.28 2.42
CA GLY A 126 12.78 10.48 1.87
C GLY A 126 13.00 9.14 2.57
N VAL A 127 12.06 8.71 3.42
CA VAL A 127 12.03 7.35 3.97
C VAL A 127 11.74 6.37 2.83
N GLN A 128 12.41 5.23 2.84
CA GLN A 128 12.41 4.27 1.74
C GLN A 128 11.95 2.89 2.22
N ALA A 129 11.18 2.18 1.40
CA ALA A 129 10.89 0.76 1.54
C ALA A 129 11.65 -0.04 0.48
N ASN A 130 12.44 -1.02 0.92
CA ASN A 130 13.12 -1.95 0.06
C ASN A 130 12.41 -3.30 0.05
N LEU A 131 12.26 -3.89 -1.13
CA LEU A 131 11.83 -5.27 -1.32
C LEU A 131 12.90 -6.05 -2.07
N LEU A 132 13.32 -7.19 -1.51
CA LEU A 132 14.15 -8.18 -2.19
C LEU A 132 13.25 -9.27 -2.78
N ILE A 133 13.26 -9.42 -4.10
CA ILE A 133 12.39 -10.35 -4.81
C ILE A 133 13.22 -11.42 -5.53
N TYR A 134 12.99 -12.68 -5.17
CA TYR A 134 13.49 -13.85 -5.89
C TYR A 134 12.37 -14.43 -6.75
N ARG A 135 12.51 -14.34 -8.08
CA ARG A 135 11.45 -14.69 -9.05
C ARG A 135 10.23 -13.78 -8.85
N ASP A 136 9.20 -14.29 -8.19
CA ASP A 136 7.92 -13.66 -7.87
C ASP A 136 7.65 -13.66 -6.36
N LYS A 137 8.65 -13.97 -5.54
CA LYS A 137 8.52 -14.03 -4.09
C LYS A 137 9.33 -12.95 -3.41
N VAL A 138 8.71 -12.22 -2.48
CA VAL A 138 9.41 -11.35 -1.53
C VAL A 138 10.16 -12.23 -0.54
N VAL A 139 11.48 -12.11 -0.52
CA VAL A 139 12.38 -12.91 0.31
C VAL A 139 13.10 -12.09 1.38
N GLY A 140 12.89 -10.78 1.37
CA GLY A 140 13.40 -9.84 2.36
C GLY A 140 12.86 -8.44 2.07
N GLY A 141 12.95 -7.57 3.07
CA GLY A 141 12.61 -6.16 2.94
C GLY A 141 12.81 -5.40 4.24
N GLU A 142 12.92 -4.08 4.11
CA GLU A 142 13.11 -3.18 5.22
C GLU A 142 12.60 -1.78 4.89
N VAL A 143 12.34 -0.99 5.92
CA VAL A 143 12.09 0.44 5.82
C VAL A 143 13.27 1.17 6.43
N LEU A 144 13.79 2.18 5.74
CA LEU A 144 14.94 2.95 6.21
C LEU A 144 14.84 4.43 5.90
N SER A 145 15.53 5.23 6.71
CA SER A 145 15.89 6.62 6.36
C SER A 145 17.36 6.67 5.95
N PRO A 146 17.69 7.22 4.76
CA PRO A 146 19.08 7.35 4.31
C PRO A 146 19.81 8.55 4.93
N GLN A 147 19.18 9.30 5.84
CA GLN A 147 19.78 10.46 6.48
C GLN A 147 20.89 10.06 7.48
N MET A 148 21.77 11.01 7.84
CA MET A 148 22.91 10.76 8.73
C MET A 148 22.51 10.15 10.09
N ASN A 149 21.36 10.57 10.63
CA ASN A 149 20.74 10.05 11.85
C ASN A 149 19.50 9.19 11.54
N GLY A 150 19.52 8.53 10.37
CA GLY A 150 18.45 7.68 9.91
C GLY A 150 18.30 6.41 10.74
N PHE A 151 17.40 5.55 10.27
CA PHE A 151 17.02 4.32 10.96
C PHE A 151 16.80 3.20 9.94
N VAL A 152 16.71 1.97 10.45
CA VAL A 152 16.26 0.79 9.69
C VAL A 152 15.32 0.00 10.58
N HIS A 153 14.20 -0.47 10.04
CA HIS A 153 13.32 -1.43 10.70
C HIS A 153 12.60 -2.32 9.68
N GLY A 154 11.85 -3.31 10.17
CA GLY A 154 11.09 -4.23 9.30
C GLY A 154 9.94 -3.55 8.57
N LEU A 155 9.25 -4.27 7.69
CA LEU A 155 8.14 -3.76 6.89
C LEU A 155 6.90 -3.41 7.71
N SER A 156 6.76 -3.92 8.93
CA SER A 156 5.65 -3.52 9.80
C SER A 156 5.75 -2.03 10.17
N MET A 157 4.64 -1.31 9.99
CA MET A 157 4.55 0.08 10.41
C MET A 157 4.79 0.20 11.93
N PRO A 158 5.69 1.09 12.38
CA PRO A 158 5.96 1.25 13.80
C PRO A 158 4.72 1.80 14.49
N GLN A 159 4.38 1.21 15.63
CA GLN A 159 3.35 1.76 16.52
C GLN A 159 4.00 2.92 17.28
N GLY A 160 3.46 4.13 17.12
CA GLY A 160 3.97 5.34 17.77
C GLY A 160 3.84 5.35 19.29
#